data_AF-A0A7W1GIJ8-F1
#
_entry.id   AF-A0A7W1GIJ8-F1
#
_cell.length_a   1.000
_cell.length_b   1.000
_cell.length_c   1.000
_cell.angle_alpha   90.00
_cell.angle_beta   90.00
_cell.angle_gamma   90.00
#
_symmetry.space_group_name_H-M   'P 1'
#
loop_
_entity.id
_entity.type
_entity.pdbx_description
1 polymer ?
#
loop_
_entity_poly.entity_id
_entity_poly.type
_entity_poly.pdbx_seq_one_letter_code
_entity_poly.pdbx_strand_id
1 'polypeptide(L)'
;MKRFIGHLTVALIAFLLGIIAAHLSSYIQSLGSETNVIAVEAPAMPPPELSSTKGEPRNLSPKEAEIVAEAESFVCSNGYTEQQCGSIGRIYFEPGENPDALNKIWEQRRETLEGKAYGIILKKKGESTFWTVVFRYTARAGKDRERFGRAWTMEEDRFNKYFIRFSHDFPLAKVEKKL
;
A
#
# COMPACT_ATOMS: atom_id res chain seq x y z
N MET A 1 11.16 -7.67 -57.33
CA MET A 1 11.51 -6.74 -56.23
C MET A 1 10.30 -6.11 -55.54
N LYS A 2 9.34 -5.48 -56.25
CA LYS A 2 8.18 -4.80 -55.60
C LYS A 2 7.32 -5.68 -54.66
N ARG A 3 7.09 -6.95 -55.02
CA ARG A 3 6.32 -7.91 -54.17
C ARG A 3 7.06 -8.31 -52.90
N PHE A 4 8.40 -8.38 -52.96
CA PHE A 4 9.23 -8.77 -51.81
C PHE A 4 9.27 -7.66 -50.75
N ILE A 5 9.32 -6.40 -51.20
CA ILE A 5 9.25 -5.22 -50.32
C ILE A 5 7.90 -5.17 -49.59
N GLY A 6 6.78 -5.46 -50.29
CA GLY A 6 5.45 -5.48 -49.67
C GLY A 6 5.29 -6.54 -48.58
N HIS A 7 5.81 -7.74 -48.78
CA HIS A 7 5.76 -8.79 -47.75
C HIS A 7 6.66 -8.47 -46.54
N LEU A 8 7.81 -7.81 -46.77
CA LEU A 8 8.71 -7.37 -45.71
C LEU A 8 8.06 -6.29 -44.83
N THR A 9 7.37 -5.31 -45.41
CA THR A 9 6.67 -4.27 -44.63
C THR A 9 5.53 -4.84 -43.80
N VAL A 10 4.75 -5.77 -44.36
CA VAL A 10 3.64 -6.40 -43.61
C VAL A 10 4.19 -7.22 -42.44
N ALA A 11 5.28 -7.97 -42.64
CA ALA A 11 5.92 -8.74 -41.58
C ALA A 11 6.48 -7.84 -40.47
N LEU A 12 7.10 -6.70 -40.83
CA LEU A 12 7.64 -5.74 -39.87
C LEU A 12 6.54 -5.09 -39.03
N ILE A 13 5.41 -4.72 -39.64
CA ILE A 13 4.26 -4.15 -38.94
C ILE A 13 3.67 -5.16 -37.96
N ALA A 14 3.49 -6.42 -38.39
CA ALA A 14 2.98 -7.48 -37.52
C ALA A 14 3.92 -7.75 -36.32
N PHE A 15 5.24 -7.73 -36.55
CA PHE A 15 6.24 -7.89 -35.51
C PHE A 15 6.21 -6.73 -34.49
N LEU A 16 6.13 -5.48 -34.97
CA LEU A 16 6.03 -4.31 -34.10
C LEU A 16 4.72 -4.30 -33.29
N LEU A 17 3.60 -4.68 -33.90
CA LEU A 17 2.32 -4.82 -33.18
C LEU A 17 2.39 -5.92 -32.11
N GLY A 18 3.09 -7.02 -32.37
CA GLY A 18 3.34 -8.08 -31.38
C GLY A 18 4.16 -7.60 -30.18
N ILE A 19 5.21 -6.79 -30.42
CA ILE A 19 6.01 -6.20 -29.35
C ILE A 19 5.19 -5.21 -28.52
N ILE A 20 4.39 -4.35 -29.17
CA ILE A 20 3.51 -3.40 -28.48
C ILE A 20 2.46 -4.15 -27.66
N ALA A 21 1.89 -5.24 -28.18
CA ALA A 21 0.93 -6.07 -27.44
C ALA A 21 1.58 -6.76 -26.24
N ALA A 22 2.81 -7.25 -26.35
CA ALA A 22 3.55 -7.85 -25.23
C ALA A 22 3.92 -6.81 -24.16
N HIS A 23 4.30 -5.59 -24.56
CA HIS A 23 4.54 -4.49 -23.62
C HIS A 23 3.26 -4.00 -22.94
N LEU A 24 2.15 -3.91 -23.67
CA LEU A 24 0.86 -3.58 -23.08
C LEU A 24 0.38 -4.70 -22.15
N SER A 25 0.56 -5.97 -22.51
CA SER A 25 0.18 -7.11 -21.67
C SER A 25 0.99 -7.18 -20.38
N SER A 26 2.31 -6.94 -20.43
CA SER A 26 3.14 -6.84 -19.22
C SER A 26 2.80 -5.62 -18.35
N TYR A 27 2.48 -4.48 -18.98
CA TYR A 27 2.01 -3.29 -18.27
C TYR A 27 0.64 -3.50 -17.61
N ILE A 28 -0.29 -4.18 -18.31
CA ILE A 28 -1.61 -4.58 -17.81
C ILE A 28 -1.50 -5.65 -16.72
N GLN A 29 -0.58 -6.61 -16.82
CA GLN A 29 -0.30 -7.55 -15.73
C GLN A 29 0.27 -6.84 -14.48
N SER A 30 1.01 -5.75 -14.66
CA SER A 30 1.48 -4.93 -13.53
C SER A 30 0.35 -4.08 -12.90
N LEU A 31 -0.65 -3.69 -13.69
CA LEU A 31 -1.84 -2.94 -13.24
C LEU A 31 -2.97 -3.85 -12.73
N GLY A 32 -3.00 -5.09 -13.21
CA GLY A 32 -4.00 -6.12 -12.95
C GLY A 32 -3.52 -7.19 -11.97
N SER A 33 -2.47 -6.93 -11.20
CA SER A 33 -2.24 -7.65 -9.95
C SER A 33 -3.36 -7.27 -8.98
N GLU A 34 -4.54 -7.84 -9.21
CA GLU A 34 -5.62 -7.93 -8.26
C GLU A 34 -5.02 -8.36 -6.93
N THR A 35 -5.12 -7.47 -5.95
CA THR A 35 -4.73 -7.73 -4.57
C THR A 35 -5.57 -8.90 -4.08
N ASN A 36 -4.96 -10.07 -3.89
CA ASN A 36 -5.57 -11.19 -3.19
C ASN A 36 -5.69 -10.82 -1.70
N VAL A 37 -6.73 -10.06 -1.34
CA VAL A 37 -7.15 -9.88 0.04
C VAL A 37 -7.97 -11.11 0.42
N ILE A 38 -7.30 -12.14 0.92
CA ILE A 38 -7.98 -13.33 1.44
C ILE A 38 -8.47 -13.00 2.84
N ALA A 39 -9.79 -12.93 3.02
CA ALA A 39 -10.41 -12.83 4.32
C ALA A 39 -10.31 -14.20 5.01
N VAL A 40 -9.40 -14.34 5.97
CA VAL A 40 -9.43 -15.46 6.91
C VAL A 40 -10.33 -15.03 8.07
N GLU A 41 -11.49 -15.66 8.19
CA GLU A 41 -12.44 -15.40 9.26
C GLU A 41 -12.06 -16.26 10.48
N ALA A 42 -11.68 -15.61 11.59
CA ALA A 42 -11.38 -16.25 12.86
C ALA A 42 -12.50 -15.96 13.88
N PRO A 43 -12.75 -16.88 14.84
CA PRO A 43 -13.91 -16.82 15.72
C PRO A 43 -13.96 -15.53 16.55
N ALA A 44 -15.17 -14.98 16.66
CA ALA A 44 -15.46 -13.75 17.40
C ALA A 44 -15.04 -13.90 18.88
N MET A 45 -14.10 -13.07 19.30
CA MET A 45 -13.77 -12.84 20.70
C MET A 45 -13.96 -11.35 21.02
N PRO A 46 -14.20 -11.02 22.31
CA PRO A 46 -14.83 -9.77 22.73
C PRO A 46 -14.07 -8.53 22.23
N PRO A 47 -14.80 -7.41 22.06
CA PRO A 47 -14.28 -6.25 21.35
C PRO A 47 -12.98 -5.79 21.99
N PRO A 48 -11.93 -5.53 21.18
CA PRO A 48 -10.68 -5.03 21.73
C PRO A 48 -10.96 -3.71 22.43
N GLU A 49 -10.60 -3.62 23.71
CA GLU A 49 -10.39 -2.33 24.36
C GLU A 49 -9.40 -1.58 23.47
N LEU A 50 -9.93 -0.58 22.75
CA LEU A 50 -9.14 0.36 21.99
C LEU A 50 -8.13 0.95 22.97
N SER A 51 -6.87 0.52 22.89
CA SER A 51 -5.77 1.12 23.62
C SER A 51 -5.71 2.59 23.22
N SER A 52 -6.41 3.42 24.00
CA SER A 52 -6.34 4.87 24.00
C SER A 52 -4.94 5.25 24.45
N THR A 53 -3.97 5.12 23.55
CA THR A 53 -2.66 5.74 23.72
C THR A 53 -2.86 7.23 23.51
N LYS A 54 -3.07 7.90 24.64
CA LYS A 54 -3.18 9.34 24.84
C LYS A 54 -1.93 10.05 24.29
N GLY A 55 -1.88 10.23 22.98
CA GLY A 55 -0.87 11.03 22.29
C GLY A 55 -1.22 12.51 22.34
N GLU A 56 -0.22 13.35 22.10
CA GLU A 56 -0.39 14.80 21.84
C GLU A 56 -1.54 15.03 20.84
N PRO A 57 -2.36 16.08 21.01
CA PRO A 57 -3.40 16.39 20.04
C PRO A 57 -2.75 16.76 18.70
N ARG A 58 -2.78 15.83 17.74
CA ARG A 58 -2.13 15.94 16.41
C ARG A 58 -2.77 16.99 15.47
N ASN A 59 -3.61 17.88 16.01
CA ASN A 59 -4.40 18.89 15.30
C ASN A 59 -5.02 18.35 14.00
N LEU A 60 -5.74 17.24 14.12
CA LEU A 60 -6.41 16.56 13.02
C LEU A 60 -7.89 16.93 12.99
N SER A 61 -8.42 17.15 11.79
CA SER A 61 -9.86 17.09 11.56
C SER A 61 -10.39 15.68 11.88
N PRO A 62 -11.69 15.53 12.19
CA PRO A 62 -12.27 14.22 12.50
C PRO A 62 -11.99 13.16 11.42
N LYS A 63 -12.10 13.54 10.14
CA LYS A 63 -11.80 12.63 9.02
C LYS A 63 -10.32 12.26 8.96
N GLU A 64 -9.40 13.22 9.10
CA GLU A 64 -7.96 12.89 9.15
C GLU A 64 -7.62 11.96 10.32
N ALA A 65 -8.24 12.18 11.48
CA ALA A 65 -8.04 11.32 12.65
C ALA A 65 -8.52 9.89 12.42
N GLU A 66 -9.66 9.73 11.76
CA GLU A 66 -10.19 8.43 11.34
C GLU A 66 -9.22 7.71 10.38
N ILE A 67 -8.77 8.41 9.33
CA ILE A 67 -7.83 7.85 8.33
C ILE A 67 -6.50 7.45 8.98
N VAL A 68 -5.97 8.27 9.88
CA VAL A 68 -4.73 7.96 10.60
C VAL A 68 -4.92 6.75 11.51
N ALA A 69 -6.04 6.68 12.23
CA ALA A 69 -6.33 5.55 13.11
C ALA A 69 -6.48 4.23 12.33
N GLU A 70 -7.13 4.27 11.17
CA GLU A 70 -7.25 3.10 10.28
C GLU A 70 -5.88 2.64 9.77
N ALA A 71 -5.04 3.57 9.33
CA ALA A 71 -3.69 3.26 8.85
C ALA A 71 -2.79 2.70 9.98
N GLU A 72 -2.84 3.27 11.19
CA GLU A 72 -2.11 2.76 12.36
C GLU A 72 -2.58 1.34 12.72
N SER A 73 -3.90 1.11 12.71
CA SER A 73 -4.48 -0.21 12.94
C SER A 73 -4.05 -1.23 11.88
N PHE A 74 -4.01 -0.82 10.61
CA PHE A 74 -3.54 -1.64 9.50
C PHE A 74 -2.08 -2.06 9.69
N VAL A 75 -1.18 -1.09 9.94
CA VAL A 75 0.26 -1.32 10.11
C VAL A 75 0.50 -2.27 11.29
N CYS A 76 -0.21 -2.04 12.38
CA CYS A 76 -0.09 -2.88 13.57
C CYS A 76 -0.62 -4.31 13.35
N SER A 77 -1.83 -4.46 12.83
CA SER A 77 -2.46 -5.77 12.57
C SER A 77 -1.71 -6.61 11.53
N ASN A 78 -0.99 -5.96 10.61
CA ASN A 78 -0.16 -6.63 9.60
C ASN A 78 1.26 -6.98 10.10
N GLY A 79 1.55 -6.73 11.38
CA GLY A 79 2.79 -7.16 12.02
C GLY A 79 4.00 -6.28 11.70
N TYR A 80 3.80 -5.03 11.29
CA TYR A 80 4.91 -4.11 11.00
C TYR A 80 5.55 -3.50 12.25
N THR A 81 4.90 -3.62 13.41
CA THR A 81 5.26 -2.95 14.66
C THR A 81 5.42 -3.95 15.81
N GLU A 82 6.12 -3.56 16.87
CA GLU A 82 6.18 -4.35 18.13
C GLU A 82 4.85 -4.35 18.90
N GLN A 83 4.00 -3.36 18.65
CA GLN A 83 2.73 -3.21 19.34
C GLN A 83 1.83 -4.42 19.06
N GLN A 84 1.30 -5.01 20.13
CA GLN A 84 0.22 -5.99 20.03
C GLN A 84 -1.09 -5.23 19.85
N CYS A 85 -1.58 -5.14 18.61
CA CYS A 85 -2.94 -4.69 18.37
C CYS A 85 -3.89 -5.89 18.40
N GLY A 86 -5.05 -5.70 19.05
CA GLY A 86 -6.04 -6.77 19.23
C GLY A 86 -6.43 -7.42 17.91
N SER A 87 -6.58 -8.75 17.93
CA SER A 87 -6.98 -9.67 16.85
C SER A 87 -6.47 -9.31 15.44
N ILE A 88 -5.61 -10.18 14.90
CA ILE A 88 -5.22 -10.18 13.49
C ILE A 88 -6.49 -10.23 12.64
N GLY A 89 -6.89 -9.09 12.08
CA GLY A 89 -7.99 -9.01 11.12
C GLY A 89 -7.60 -9.60 9.76
N ARG A 90 -8.20 -9.07 8.68
CA ARG A 90 -7.78 -9.42 7.31
C ARG A 90 -6.30 -9.07 7.11
N ILE A 91 -5.48 -10.09 6.87
CA ILE A 91 -4.06 -9.90 6.55
C ILE A 91 -3.98 -9.38 5.12
N TYR A 92 -3.28 -8.27 4.95
CA TYR A 92 -2.90 -7.79 3.65
C TYR A 92 -1.61 -8.47 3.23
N PHE A 93 -1.62 -9.09 2.05
CA PHE A 93 -0.42 -9.63 1.42
C PHE A 93 0.12 -8.63 0.41
N GLU A 94 1.41 -8.33 0.53
CA GLU A 94 2.10 -7.51 -0.46
C GLU A 94 2.35 -8.29 -1.76
N PRO A 95 2.44 -7.60 -2.90
CA PRO A 95 2.83 -8.24 -4.14
C PRO A 95 4.13 -9.05 -3.98
N GLY A 96 4.07 -10.34 -4.29
CA GLY A 96 5.21 -11.26 -4.19
C GLY A 96 5.35 -11.97 -2.84
N GLU A 97 4.55 -11.64 -1.84
CA GLU A 97 4.45 -12.45 -0.62
C GLU A 97 3.68 -13.75 -0.90
N ASN A 98 4.14 -14.85 -0.30
CA ASN A 98 3.45 -16.14 -0.37
C ASN A 98 2.52 -16.29 0.84
N PRO A 99 1.18 -16.34 0.64
CA PRO A 99 0.22 -16.51 1.74
C PRO A 99 0.44 -17.77 2.57
N ASP A 100 1.05 -18.82 2.02
CA ASP A 100 1.35 -20.06 2.75
C ASP A 100 2.58 -19.92 3.68
N ALA A 101 3.38 -18.87 3.51
CA ALA A 101 4.61 -18.61 4.24
C ALA A 101 4.44 -17.51 5.32
N LEU A 102 3.29 -17.54 5.98
CA LEU A 102 2.88 -16.58 7.02
C LEU A 102 3.98 -16.21 8.04
N ASN A 103 4.65 -17.21 8.61
CA ASN A 103 5.73 -16.96 9.59
C ASN A 103 6.87 -16.11 9.00
N LYS A 104 7.25 -16.37 7.74
CA LYS A 104 8.29 -15.62 7.04
C LYS A 104 7.84 -14.19 6.77
N ILE A 105 6.58 -13.99 6.41
CA ILE A 105 6.00 -12.65 6.22
C ILE A 105 6.08 -11.87 7.53
N TRP A 106 5.62 -12.45 8.64
CA TRP A 106 5.70 -11.79 9.94
C TRP A 106 7.12 -11.47 10.37
N GLU A 107 8.07 -12.37 10.15
CA GLU A 107 9.47 -12.12 10.47
C GLU A 107 10.07 -10.96 9.65
N GLN A 108 9.71 -10.87 8.37
CA GLN A 108 10.15 -9.80 7.47
C GLN A 108 9.53 -8.44 7.81
N ARG A 109 8.27 -8.43 8.25
CA ARG A 109 7.54 -7.19 8.58
C ARG A 109 7.84 -6.67 9.97
N ARG A 110 8.05 -7.57 10.93
CA ARG A 110 8.19 -7.22 12.35
C ARG A 110 9.18 -6.08 12.53
N GLU A 111 8.76 -5.10 13.32
CA GLU A 111 9.60 -3.99 13.74
C GLU A 111 10.16 -3.17 12.59
N THR A 112 9.61 -3.21 11.37
CA THR A 112 10.14 -2.40 10.26
C THR A 112 9.57 -0.99 10.21
N LEU A 113 8.40 -0.73 10.82
CA LEU A 113 7.77 0.58 10.86
C LEU A 113 7.51 1.07 12.29
N GLU A 114 7.54 2.39 12.46
CA GLU A 114 6.96 3.02 13.63
C GLU A 114 5.44 2.79 13.66
N GLY A 115 4.88 2.52 14.84
CA GLY A 115 3.43 2.29 14.99
C GLY A 115 2.59 3.56 14.96
N LYS A 116 3.23 4.73 15.00
CA LYS A 116 2.56 6.02 14.84
C LYS A 116 2.83 6.60 13.46
N ALA A 117 1.78 7.12 12.84
CA ALA A 117 1.91 7.83 11.58
C ALA A 117 2.79 9.08 11.76
N TYR A 118 3.76 9.25 10.86
CA TYR A 118 4.63 10.43 10.80
C TYR A 118 3.93 11.63 10.15
N GLY A 119 3.03 11.36 9.19
CA GLY A 119 2.37 12.43 8.46
C GLY A 119 1.27 11.96 7.55
N ILE A 120 0.49 12.93 7.06
CA ILE A 120 -0.61 12.72 6.13
C ILE A 120 -0.51 13.69 4.95
N ILE A 121 -0.95 13.23 3.79
CA ILE A 121 -1.02 13.99 2.54
C ILE A 121 -2.41 13.77 1.96
N LEU A 122 -3.04 14.86 1.51
CA LEU A 122 -4.34 14.84 0.86
C LEU A 122 -4.20 15.33 -0.57
N LYS A 123 -4.55 14.50 -1.55
CA LYS A 123 -4.56 14.89 -2.96
C LYS A 123 -5.93 14.65 -3.57
N LYS A 124 -6.44 15.64 -4.29
CA LYS A 124 -7.67 15.51 -5.09
C LYS A 124 -7.29 15.34 -6.55
N LYS A 125 -7.87 14.36 -7.24
CA LYS A 125 -7.68 14.15 -8.68
C LYS A 125 -9.00 13.76 -9.32
N GLY A 126 -9.55 14.66 -10.12
CA GLY A 126 -10.91 14.53 -10.63
C GLY A 126 -11.89 14.49 -9.47
N GLU A 127 -12.67 13.41 -9.38
CA GLU A 127 -13.66 13.23 -8.32
C GLU A 127 -13.22 12.23 -7.24
N SER A 128 -11.98 11.74 -7.32
CA SER A 128 -11.38 10.90 -6.28
C SER A 128 -10.57 11.75 -5.30
N THR A 129 -10.62 11.36 -4.04
CA THR A 129 -9.75 11.87 -2.97
C THR A 129 -8.75 10.80 -2.57
N PHE A 130 -7.47 11.16 -2.55
CA PHE A 130 -6.35 10.28 -2.20
C PHE A 130 -5.77 10.73 -0.88
N TRP A 131 -5.86 9.86 0.11
CA TRP A 131 -5.24 10.01 1.41
C TRP A 131 -3.96 9.18 1.43
N THR A 132 -2.83 9.79 1.78
CA THR A 132 -1.57 9.06 2.00
C THR A 132 -1.11 9.30 3.43
N VAL A 133 -1.08 8.24 4.23
CA VAL A 133 -0.48 8.21 5.57
C VAL A 133 0.91 7.61 5.47
N VAL A 134 1.90 8.29 6.05
CA VAL A 134 3.31 7.88 5.98
C VAL A 134 3.79 7.44 7.35
N PHE A 135 4.48 6.32 7.40
CA PHE A 135 5.12 5.76 8.59
C PHE A 135 6.63 5.82 8.42
N ARG A 136 7.38 6.19 9.46
CA ARG A 136 8.84 6.11 9.40
C ARG A 136 9.29 4.66 9.51
N TYR A 137 10.41 4.37 8.87
CA TYR A 137 11.13 3.13 9.09
C TYR A 137 11.81 3.14 10.46
N THR A 138 11.87 1.98 11.10
CA THR A 138 12.72 1.80 12.28
C THR A 138 14.18 1.54 11.85
N ALA A 139 15.07 1.35 12.82
CA ALA A 139 16.44 0.91 12.56
C ALA A 139 16.52 -0.49 11.90
N ARG A 140 15.55 -1.39 12.19
CA ARG A 140 15.57 -2.77 11.69
C ARG A 140 15.33 -2.87 10.19
N ALA A 141 14.58 -1.93 9.61
CA ALA A 141 14.29 -1.94 8.18
C ALA A 141 15.55 -1.82 7.29
N GLY A 142 16.68 -1.35 7.84
CA GLY A 142 17.92 -1.16 7.08
C GLY A 142 17.83 -0.06 6.00
N LYS A 143 16.78 0.78 6.07
CA LYS A 143 16.52 1.89 5.15
C LYS A 143 16.99 3.20 5.76
N ASP A 144 17.24 4.19 4.89
CA ASP A 144 17.52 5.56 5.32
C ASP A 144 16.24 6.20 5.88
N ARG A 145 15.98 5.91 7.17
CA ARG A 145 14.77 6.30 7.92
C ARG A 145 14.61 7.81 8.10
N GLU A 146 15.67 8.58 7.87
CA GLU A 146 15.61 10.04 7.93
C GLU A 146 15.08 10.64 6.63
N ARG A 147 15.24 9.92 5.52
CA ARG A 147 14.83 10.36 4.19
C ARG A 147 13.57 9.68 3.69
N PHE A 148 13.34 8.44 4.09
CA PHE A 148 12.26 7.60 3.60
C PHE A 148 11.40 7.02 4.71
N GLY A 149 10.13 6.84 4.38
CA GLY A 149 9.18 6.06 5.14
C GLY A 149 8.35 5.19 4.21
N ARG A 150 7.31 4.57 4.75
CA ARG A 150 6.38 3.72 4.03
C ARG A 150 5.02 4.38 3.93
N ALA A 151 4.40 4.31 2.75
CA ALA A 151 3.15 5.01 2.48
C ALA A 151 1.96 4.04 2.41
N TRP A 152 0.97 4.28 3.27
CA TRP A 152 -0.38 3.72 3.15
C TRP A 152 -1.26 4.71 2.43
N THR A 153 -1.77 4.34 1.27
CA THR A 153 -2.60 5.20 0.43
C THR A 153 -3.99 4.62 0.29
N MET A 154 -4.99 5.46 0.47
CA MET A 154 -6.40 5.14 0.29
C MET A 154 -7.00 6.08 -0.74
N GLU A 155 -7.63 5.52 -1.76
CA GLU A 155 -8.50 6.27 -2.67
C GLU A 155 -9.94 6.17 -2.17
N GLU A 156 -10.58 7.31 -1.99
CA GLU A 156 -12.01 7.48 -1.72
C GLU A 156 -12.65 7.98 -3.02
N ASP A 157 -13.40 7.11 -3.70
CA ASP A 157 -14.13 7.46 -4.91
C ASP A 157 -15.51 8.09 -4.59
N ARG A 158 -16.24 8.53 -5.62
CA ARG A 158 -17.58 9.14 -5.49
C ARG A 158 -18.63 8.22 -4.85
N PHE A 159 -18.37 6.91 -4.83
CA PHE A 159 -19.24 5.89 -4.28
C PHE A 159 -18.77 5.42 -2.90
N ASN A 160 -17.81 6.13 -2.29
CA ASN A 160 -17.15 5.77 -1.04
C ASN A 160 -16.53 4.37 -1.08
N LYS A 161 -16.09 3.90 -2.25
CA LYS A 161 -15.26 2.70 -2.34
C LYS A 161 -13.83 3.07 -1.99
N TYR A 162 -13.23 2.21 -1.18
CA TYR A 162 -11.86 2.38 -0.70
C TYR A 162 -10.93 1.42 -1.44
N PHE A 163 -9.92 1.98 -2.10
CA PHE A 163 -8.80 1.19 -2.64
C PHE A 163 -7.55 1.48 -1.81
N ILE A 164 -7.04 0.46 -1.13
CA ILE A 164 -5.85 0.56 -0.30
C ILE A 164 -4.63 0.11 -1.11
N ARG A 165 -3.57 0.92 -1.09
CA ARG A 165 -2.24 0.59 -1.62
C ARG A 165 -1.20 0.86 -0.56
N PHE A 166 -0.30 -0.10 -0.35
CA PHE A 166 0.81 0.05 0.57
C PHE A 166 2.14 0.03 -0.20
N SER A 167 2.79 1.19 -0.26
CA SER A 167 4.01 1.42 -1.05
C SER A 167 5.23 1.45 -0.15
N HIS A 168 6.34 0.91 -0.65
CA HIS A 168 7.55 0.63 0.13
C HIS A 168 8.31 1.93 0.47
N ASP A 169 8.85 2.65 -0.53
CA ASP A 169 9.67 3.84 -0.25
C ASP A 169 8.92 5.14 -0.60
N PHE A 170 8.69 5.99 0.40
CA PHE A 170 8.09 7.31 0.27
C PHE A 170 9.02 8.39 0.85
N PRO A 171 9.40 9.45 0.09
CA PRO A 171 10.27 10.50 0.61
C PRO A 171 9.58 11.32 1.71
N LEU A 172 10.16 11.36 2.91
CA LEU A 172 9.60 12.10 4.05
C LEU A 172 9.54 13.62 3.80
N ALA A 173 10.41 14.13 2.91
CA ALA A 173 10.40 15.53 2.48
C ALA A 173 9.14 15.92 1.68
N LYS A 174 8.37 14.95 1.16
CA LYS A 174 7.11 15.19 0.44
C LYS A 174 5.88 15.17 1.36
N VAL A 175 6.07 14.95 2.65
CA VAL A 175 4.97 14.98 3.64
C VAL A 175 4.62 16.43 3.96
N GLU A 176 3.39 16.80 3.64
CA GLU A 176 2.88 18.17 3.78
C GLU A 176 2.49 18.48 5.23
N LYS A 177 1.77 17.57 5.89
CA LYS A 177 1.34 17.69 7.28
C LYS A 177 1.99 16.60 8.13
N LYS A 178 2.86 17.02 9.05
CA LYS A 178 3.49 16.14 10.05
C LYS A 178 2.59 16.03 11.29
N LEU A 179 2.60 14.88 11.93
CA LEU A 179 1.74 14.54 13.06
C LEU A 179 2.50 14.34 14.37
#